data_AF-A0A8S8Y6C6-F1
#
_entry.id   AF-A0A8S8Y6C6-F1
#
_cell.length_a   1.000
_cell.length_b   1.000
_cell.length_c   1.000
_cell.angle_alpha   90.00
_cell.angle_beta   90.00
_cell.angle_gamma   90.00
#
_symmetry.space_group_name_H-M   'P 1'
#
loop_
_entity.id
_entity.type
_entity.pdbx_description
1 polymer ?
#
loop_
_entity_poly.entity_id
_entity_poly.type
_entity_poly.pdbx_seq_one_letter_code
_entity_poly.pdbx_strand_id
1 'polypeptide(L)'
;MFETYPYLLPCLIASVLSAGSLVLAYFKLPESLKVDPLTRSADERPAAQRLGGLLRTSARMLGTPSIGAMIWVSMLFIFGFTVMHSVFILYTEMDASSGGLGFSERDNGRIFAAIGLLGILTQGVLIGPLTRRFGTRRLIPISIMVTGLGLTLIPYTQANMAWIQMLVVVSCIAVGNGIFQPSSSTYLTRIAREEGYDLGVVMGAQESLTAFARIFGPLSGGLVWELTVGGSYPFDYHTSFHLCGLLMVISAALTLRLPHLAEIEEQELAT
;
A
#
# COMPACT_ATOMS: atom_id res chain seq x y z
N MET A 1 -22.25 -26.27 -13.46
CA MET A 1 -22.05 -25.55 -12.17
C MET A 1 -20.96 -24.50 -12.28
N PHE A 2 -19.71 -24.83 -12.66
CA PHE A 2 -18.63 -23.85 -12.84
C PHE A 2 -18.74 -22.98 -14.10
N GLU A 3 -19.42 -23.45 -15.14
CA GLU A 3 -19.84 -22.57 -16.27
C GLU A 3 -21.02 -21.66 -15.91
N THR A 4 -21.79 -22.02 -14.88
CA THR A 4 -23.00 -21.29 -14.45
C THR A 4 -22.70 -20.26 -13.35
N TYR A 5 -21.67 -20.52 -12.52
CA TYR A 5 -21.23 -19.63 -11.43
C TYR A 5 -19.70 -19.42 -11.49
N PRO A 6 -19.20 -18.62 -12.44
CA PRO A 6 -17.76 -18.43 -12.66
C PRO A 6 -17.01 -17.85 -11.44
N TYR A 7 -17.69 -17.11 -10.56
CA TYR A 7 -17.10 -16.51 -9.36
C TYR A 7 -17.20 -17.37 -8.09
N LEU A 8 -17.94 -18.49 -8.12
CA LEU A 8 -18.17 -19.32 -6.94
C LEU A 8 -16.87 -20.00 -6.46
N LEU A 9 -16.04 -20.44 -7.40
CA LEU A 9 -14.82 -21.19 -7.10
C LEU A 9 -13.77 -20.34 -6.34
N PRO A 10 -13.44 -19.11 -6.77
CA PRO A 10 -12.58 -18.22 -5.98
C PRO A 10 -13.14 -17.92 -4.57
N CYS A 11 -14.44 -17.64 -4.45
CA CYS A 11 -15.07 -17.33 -3.17
C CYS A 11 -15.04 -18.52 -2.20
N LEU A 12 -15.26 -19.73 -2.69
CA LEU A 12 -15.25 -20.94 -1.86
C LEU A 12 -13.83 -21.26 -1.37
N ILE A 13 -12.81 -21.11 -2.23
CA ILE A 13 -11.41 -21.26 -1.83
C ILE A 13 -11.05 -20.23 -0.74
N ALA A 14 -11.42 -18.96 -0.94
CA ALA A 14 -11.17 -17.90 0.05
C ALA A 14 -11.86 -18.19 1.39
N SER A 15 -13.11 -18.69 1.36
CA SER A 15 -13.86 -19.09 2.56
C SER A 15 -13.18 -20.22 3.32
N VAL A 16 -12.76 -21.28 2.63
CA VAL A 16 -12.07 -22.43 3.25
C VAL A 16 -10.74 -22.00 3.86
N LEU A 17 -9.96 -21.17 3.16
CA LEU A 17 -8.70 -20.63 3.68
C LEU A 17 -8.93 -19.77 4.94
N SER A 18 -9.96 -18.92 4.93
CA SER A 18 -10.32 -18.08 6.09
C SER A 18 -10.88 -18.90 7.27
N ALA A 19 -11.64 -19.97 7.02
CA ALA A 19 -12.10 -20.87 8.07
C ALA A 19 -10.93 -21.64 8.67
N GLY A 20 -9.99 -22.09 7.83
CA GLY A 20 -8.75 -22.72 8.27
C GLY A 20 -7.90 -21.80 9.14
N SER A 21 -7.75 -20.53 8.78
CA SER A 21 -7.01 -19.55 9.57
C SER A 21 -7.68 -19.28 10.93
N LEU A 22 -9.02 -19.21 10.98
CA LEU A 22 -9.77 -19.05 12.23
C LEU A 22 -9.59 -20.26 13.17
N VAL A 23 -9.66 -21.47 12.63
CA VAL A 23 -9.44 -22.70 13.40
C VAL A 23 -8.02 -22.73 13.97
N LEU A 24 -7.01 -22.42 13.15
CA LEU A 24 -5.62 -22.32 13.62
C LEU A 24 -5.45 -21.23 14.68
N ALA A 25 -6.05 -20.06 14.49
CA ALA A 25 -6.01 -18.97 15.44
C ALA A 25 -6.61 -19.39 16.79
N TYR A 26 -7.79 -20.00 16.79
CA TYR A 26 -8.47 -20.45 18.00
C TYR A 26 -7.64 -21.46 18.82
N PHE A 27 -6.93 -22.37 18.15
CA PHE A 27 -6.18 -23.43 18.84
C PHE A 27 -4.71 -23.08 19.15
N LYS A 28 -4.06 -22.21 18.35
CA LYS A 28 -2.62 -21.92 18.48
C LYS A 28 -2.27 -20.55 19.07
N LEU A 29 -3.13 -19.54 19.01
CA LEU A 29 -2.77 -18.21 19.52
C LEU A 29 -2.96 -18.17 21.05
N PRO A 30 -1.88 -17.98 21.84
CA PRO A 30 -2.02 -17.68 23.25
C PRO A 30 -2.62 -16.28 23.42
N GLU A 31 -3.36 -16.08 24.51
CA GLU A 31 -3.92 -14.77 24.88
C GLU A 31 -2.79 -13.74 24.99
N SER A 32 -2.77 -12.76 24.08
CA SER A 32 -1.70 -11.75 23.99
C SER A 32 -1.87 -10.63 25.02
N LEU A 33 -3.10 -10.43 25.51
CA LEU A 33 -3.40 -9.44 26.55
C LEU A 33 -3.15 -10.06 27.93
N LYS A 34 -2.05 -9.65 28.58
CA LYS A 34 -1.95 -9.78 30.03
C LYS A 34 -2.90 -8.76 30.66
N VAL A 35 -4.15 -9.14 30.85
CA VAL A 35 -5.14 -8.29 31.51
C VAL A 35 -4.71 -8.13 32.97
N ASP A 36 -4.05 -7.02 33.30
CA ASP A 36 -3.83 -6.65 34.69
C ASP A 36 -5.19 -6.24 35.28
N PRO A 37 -5.73 -6.97 36.29
CA PRO A 37 -7.05 -6.69 36.86
C PRO A 37 -7.20 -5.23 37.33
N LEU A 38 -6.09 -4.56 37.66
CA LEU A 38 -6.07 -3.15 38.10
C LEU A 38 -6.35 -2.15 36.96
N THR A 39 -6.05 -2.48 35.70
CA THR A 39 -6.27 -1.57 34.56
C THR A 39 -7.70 -1.66 34.00
N ARG A 40 -8.37 -2.82 34.15
CA ARG A 40 -9.79 -2.98 33.77
C ARG A 40 -10.73 -2.09 34.58
N SER A 41 -10.33 -1.73 35.79
CA SER A 41 -11.06 -0.85 36.72
C SER A 41 -10.96 0.64 36.39
N ALA A 42 -10.09 1.04 35.44
CA ALA A 42 -9.82 2.46 35.15
C ALA A 42 -10.59 3.04 33.95
N ASP A 43 -11.20 2.20 33.11
CA ASP A 43 -11.98 2.65 31.96
C ASP A 43 -13.41 2.12 32.03
N GLU A 44 -14.24 2.73 32.87
CA GLU A 44 -15.70 2.55 32.93
C GLU A 44 -16.44 3.52 31.99
N ARG A 45 -15.72 4.22 31.11
CA ARG A 45 -16.35 5.25 30.25
C ARG A 45 -17.35 4.62 29.28
N PRO A 46 -18.49 5.27 28.98
CA PRO A 46 -19.40 4.83 27.94
C PRO A 46 -18.68 4.64 26.60
N ALA A 47 -19.06 3.62 25.82
CA ALA A 47 -18.42 3.30 24.53
C ALA A 47 -18.34 4.51 23.58
N ALA A 48 -19.36 5.38 23.58
CA ALA A 48 -19.39 6.61 22.80
C ALA A 48 -18.31 7.63 23.23
N GLN A 49 -18.04 7.76 24.54
CA GLN A 49 -16.99 8.65 25.04
C GLN A 49 -15.59 8.09 24.76
N ARG A 50 -15.42 6.76 24.80
CA ARG A 50 -14.17 6.11 24.38
C ARG A 50 -13.92 6.35 22.91
N LEU A 51 -14.92 6.12 22.06
CA LEU A 51 -14.81 6.39 20.63
C LEU A 51 -14.49 7.85 20.34
N GLY A 52 -15.18 8.80 20.99
CA GLY A 52 -14.88 10.22 20.86
C GLY A 52 -13.45 10.59 21.30
N GLY A 53 -12.96 9.97 22.38
CA GLY A 53 -11.57 10.11 22.83
C GLY A 53 -10.56 9.57 21.81
N LEU A 54 -10.80 8.38 21.27
CA LEU A 54 -9.97 7.76 20.24
C LEU A 54 -9.92 8.59 18.95
N LEU A 55 -11.07 9.11 18.50
CA LEU A 55 -11.15 9.99 17.34
C LEU A 55 -10.39 11.30 17.55
N ARG A 56 -10.49 11.88 18.75
CA ARG A 56 -9.74 13.10 19.10
C ARG A 56 -8.24 12.85 19.16
N THR A 57 -7.81 11.73 19.73
CA THR A 57 -6.39 11.32 19.75
C THR A 57 -5.90 11.11 18.32
N SER A 58 -6.67 10.41 17.49
CA SER A 58 -6.36 10.21 16.06
C SER A 58 -6.22 11.54 15.32
N ALA A 59 -7.15 12.47 15.50
CA ALA A 59 -7.09 13.80 14.89
C ALA A 59 -5.86 14.60 15.35
N ARG A 60 -5.49 14.51 16.62
CA ARG A 60 -4.26 15.14 17.15
C ARG A 60 -3.01 14.51 16.55
N MET A 61 -2.94 13.18 16.49
CA MET A 61 -1.81 12.45 15.91
C MET A 61 -1.57 12.84 14.46
N LEU A 62 -2.62 12.99 13.66
CA LEU A 62 -2.50 13.42 12.26
C LEU A 62 -1.89 14.82 12.08
N GLY A 63 -1.99 15.68 13.11
CA GLY A 63 -1.39 17.02 13.11
C GLY A 63 0.03 17.08 13.66
N THR A 64 0.55 15.97 14.19
CA THR A 64 1.92 15.94 14.74
C THR A 64 2.98 15.75 13.63
N PRO A 65 4.14 16.42 13.72
CA PRO A 65 5.14 16.41 12.65
C PRO A 65 5.74 15.03 12.34
N SER A 66 5.85 14.14 13.32
CA SER A 66 6.52 12.84 13.18
C SER A 66 5.55 11.75 12.71
N ILE A 67 4.64 11.33 13.59
CA ILE A 67 3.72 10.22 13.34
C ILE A 67 2.67 10.59 12.29
N GLY A 68 2.19 11.84 12.31
CA GLY A 68 1.28 12.37 11.29
C GLY A 68 1.90 12.36 9.90
N ALA A 69 3.16 12.80 9.76
CA ALA A 69 3.85 12.76 8.46
C ALA A 69 3.95 11.34 7.92
N MET A 70 4.23 10.35 8.76
CA MET A 70 4.31 8.95 8.35
C MET A 70 2.95 8.38 7.90
N ILE A 71 1.87 8.74 8.61
CA ILE A 71 0.50 8.37 8.23
C ILE A 71 0.12 9.00 6.88
N TRP A 72 0.47 10.28 6.67
CA TRP A 72 0.25 10.96 5.39
C TRP A 72 1.07 10.37 4.25
N VAL A 73 2.34 10.01 4.48
CA VAL A 73 3.17 9.29 3.49
C VAL A 73 2.50 7.98 3.07
N SER A 74 2.00 7.21 4.04
CA SER A 74 1.31 5.94 3.78
C SER A 74 0.03 6.13 2.99
N MET A 75 -0.78 7.13 3.35
CA MET A 75 -1.97 7.46 2.58
C MET A 75 -1.62 7.88 1.16
N LEU A 76 -0.68 8.82 0.96
CA LEU A 76 -0.33 9.32 -0.37
C LEU A 76 0.22 8.21 -1.27
N PHE A 77 1.05 7.33 -0.71
CA PHE A 77 1.55 6.15 -1.42
C PHE A 77 0.38 5.26 -1.88
N ILE A 78 -0.53 4.91 -0.97
CA ILE A 78 -1.67 4.04 -1.31
C ILE A 78 -2.64 4.74 -2.26
N PHE A 79 -2.81 6.05 -2.14
CA PHE A 79 -3.61 6.84 -3.07
C PHE A 79 -3.06 6.70 -4.49
N GLY A 80 -1.78 7.03 -4.73
CA GLY A 80 -1.20 6.90 -6.06
C GLY A 80 -1.15 5.44 -6.56
N PHE A 81 -0.90 4.48 -5.66
CA PHE A 81 -0.91 3.06 -6.01
C PHE A 81 -2.31 2.55 -6.40
N THR A 82 -3.38 3.06 -5.79
CA THR A 82 -4.76 2.63 -6.11
C THR A 82 -5.31 3.36 -7.34
N VAL A 83 -4.91 4.61 -7.57
CA VAL A 83 -5.14 5.31 -8.85
C VAL A 83 -4.60 4.47 -10.01
N MET A 84 -3.38 3.94 -9.87
CA MET A 84 -2.76 3.07 -10.86
C MET A 84 -3.68 1.91 -11.26
N HIS A 85 -4.34 1.22 -10.32
CA HIS A 85 -5.16 0.04 -10.64
C HIS A 85 -6.28 0.35 -11.65
N SER A 86 -6.84 1.56 -11.60
CA SER A 86 -7.93 1.95 -12.51
C SER A 86 -7.38 2.42 -13.85
N VAL A 87 -6.43 3.35 -13.82
CA VAL A 87 -5.82 3.93 -15.02
C VAL A 87 -5.05 2.89 -15.83
N PHE A 88 -4.43 1.92 -15.16
CA PHE A 88 -3.71 0.83 -15.78
C PHE A 88 -4.60 -0.04 -16.66
N ILE A 89 -5.77 -0.46 -16.15
CA ILE A 89 -6.69 -1.30 -16.92
C ILE A 89 -7.19 -0.53 -18.14
N LEU A 90 -7.58 0.74 -17.94
CA LEU A 90 -8.04 1.61 -19.03
C LEU A 90 -6.97 1.81 -20.12
N TYR A 91 -5.70 1.98 -19.74
CA TYR A 91 -4.59 2.11 -20.69
C TYR A 91 -4.25 0.80 -21.42
N THR A 92 -4.23 -0.31 -20.69
CA THR A 92 -3.85 -1.61 -21.26
C THR A 92 -4.91 -2.15 -22.22
N GLU A 93 -6.19 -1.92 -21.94
CA GLU A 93 -7.30 -2.32 -22.83
C GLU A 93 -7.49 -1.41 -24.04
N MET A 94 -6.96 -0.18 -23.98
CA MET A 94 -7.00 0.76 -25.11
C MET A 94 -6.30 0.15 -26.34
N ASP A 95 -6.89 0.35 -27.52
CA ASP A 95 -6.39 -0.24 -28.75
C ASP A 95 -4.98 0.25 -29.11
N ALA A 96 -4.17 -0.64 -29.69
CA ALA A 96 -2.80 -0.33 -30.09
C ALA A 96 -2.71 0.82 -31.11
N SER A 97 -3.75 1.01 -31.95
CA SER A 97 -3.83 2.14 -32.88
C SER A 97 -3.99 3.50 -32.18
N SER A 98 -4.52 3.50 -30.95
CA SER A 98 -4.72 4.70 -30.15
C SER A 98 -3.61 4.93 -29.12
N GLY A 99 -2.54 4.11 -29.13
CA GLY A 99 -1.39 4.22 -28.22
C GLY A 99 -1.45 3.30 -26.99
N GLY A 100 -2.50 2.51 -26.85
CA GLY A 100 -2.62 1.47 -25.81
C GLY A 100 -1.94 0.15 -26.17
N LEU A 101 -2.26 -0.92 -25.44
CA LEU A 101 -1.66 -2.24 -25.63
C LEU A 101 -2.61 -3.29 -26.21
N GLY A 102 -3.92 -3.01 -26.27
CA GLY A 102 -4.94 -3.95 -26.75
C GLY A 102 -5.01 -5.25 -25.93
N PHE A 103 -4.69 -5.18 -24.63
CA PHE A 103 -4.70 -6.34 -23.75
C PHE A 103 -6.12 -6.78 -23.42
N SER A 104 -6.30 -8.10 -23.28
CA SER A 104 -7.56 -8.65 -22.81
C SER A 104 -7.66 -8.64 -21.27
N GLU A 105 -8.87 -8.79 -20.74
CA GLU A 105 -9.10 -8.96 -19.29
C GLU A 105 -8.23 -10.06 -18.67
N ARG A 106 -7.98 -11.15 -19.44
CA ARG A 106 -7.12 -12.27 -19.00
C ARG A 106 -5.67 -11.86 -18.86
N ASP A 107 -5.18 -10.97 -19.73
CA ASP A 107 -3.81 -10.49 -19.71
C ASP A 107 -3.56 -9.55 -18.53
N ASN A 108 -4.53 -8.66 -18.27
CA ASN A 108 -4.55 -7.85 -17.06
C ASN A 108 -4.57 -8.72 -15.79
N GLY A 109 -5.37 -9.79 -15.77
CA GLY A 109 -5.37 -10.76 -14.67
C GLY A 109 -4.00 -11.41 -14.45
N ARG A 110 -3.29 -11.79 -15.51
CA ARG A 110 -1.92 -12.34 -15.43
C ARG A 110 -0.92 -11.34 -14.88
N ILE A 111 -1.03 -10.07 -15.25
CA ILE A 111 -0.16 -9.01 -14.75
C ILE A 111 -0.40 -8.79 -13.26
N PHE A 112 -1.65 -8.66 -12.82
CA PHE A 112 -1.99 -8.54 -11.40
C PHE A 112 -1.51 -9.75 -10.57
N ALA A 113 -1.61 -10.96 -11.12
CA ALA A 113 -1.05 -12.15 -10.50
C ALA A 113 0.49 -12.07 -10.37
N ALA A 114 1.18 -11.58 -11.40
CA ALA A 114 2.62 -11.36 -11.35
C ALA A 114 3.01 -10.30 -10.31
N ILE A 115 2.26 -9.19 -10.18
CA ILE A 115 2.48 -8.16 -9.14
C ILE A 115 2.41 -8.81 -7.75
N GLY A 116 1.36 -9.60 -7.50
CA GLY A 116 1.15 -10.27 -6.22
C GLY A 116 2.27 -11.26 -5.91
N LEU A 117 2.65 -12.11 -6.86
CA LEU A 117 3.72 -13.10 -6.69
C LEU A 117 5.07 -12.42 -6.42
N LEU A 118 5.43 -11.41 -7.21
CA LEU A 118 6.67 -10.65 -7.02
C LEU A 118 6.67 -9.88 -5.70
N GLY A 119 5.51 -9.36 -5.27
CA GLY A 119 5.32 -8.73 -3.97
C GLY A 119 5.61 -9.69 -2.81
N ILE A 120 5.04 -10.92 -2.88
CA ILE A 120 5.30 -11.98 -1.89
C ILE A 120 6.78 -12.37 -1.88
N LEU A 121 7.39 -12.55 -3.05
CA LEU A 121 8.82 -12.86 -3.14
C LEU A 121 9.70 -11.75 -2.55
N THR A 122 9.34 -10.48 -2.80
CA THR A 122 10.04 -9.33 -2.25
C THR A 122 9.93 -9.30 -0.73
N GLN A 123 8.74 -9.54 -0.18
CA GLN A 123 8.52 -9.59 1.27
C GLN A 123 9.13 -10.82 1.94
N GLY A 124 9.18 -11.96 1.25
CA GLY A 124 9.74 -13.19 1.81
C GLY A 124 11.27 -13.24 1.77
N VAL A 125 11.87 -12.71 0.70
CA VAL A 125 13.31 -12.86 0.43
C VAL A 125 14.07 -11.55 0.57
N LEU A 126 13.53 -10.44 0.05
CA LEU A 126 14.28 -9.22 -0.17
C LEU A 126 14.24 -8.27 1.03
N ILE A 127 13.11 -8.20 1.75
CA ILE A 127 12.93 -7.23 2.85
C ILE A 127 13.94 -7.41 3.99
N GLY A 128 14.23 -8.65 4.39
CA GLY A 128 15.17 -8.95 5.47
C GLY A 128 16.58 -8.39 5.23
N PRO A 129 17.26 -8.79 4.14
CA PRO A 129 18.60 -8.27 3.83
C PRO A 129 18.60 -6.77 3.51
N LEU A 130 17.54 -6.23 2.88
CA LEU A 130 17.45 -4.78 2.62
C LEU A 130 17.33 -3.97 3.91
N THR A 131 16.48 -4.40 4.84
CA THR A 131 16.30 -3.70 6.12
C THR A 131 17.58 -3.71 6.93
N ARG A 132 18.29 -4.85 6.98
CA ARG A 132 19.60 -4.95 7.65
C ARG A 132 20.68 -4.07 7.01
N ARG A 133 20.66 -3.89 5.69
CA ARG A 133 21.71 -3.15 4.97
C ARG A 133 21.46 -1.65 4.90
N PHE A 134 20.22 -1.23 4.70
CA PHE A 134 19.87 0.17 4.43
C PHE A 134 19.08 0.84 5.56
N GLY A 135 18.48 0.07 6.46
CA GLY A 135 17.61 0.55 7.52
C GLY A 135 16.20 0.91 7.02
N THR A 136 15.20 0.71 7.88
CA THR A 136 13.78 0.91 7.55
C THR A 136 13.47 2.33 7.07
N ARG A 137 14.09 3.35 7.68
CA ARG A 137 13.86 4.77 7.34
C ARG A 137 14.29 5.13 5.92
N ARG A 138 15.42 4.60 5.44
CA ARG A 138 15.92 4.89 4.08
C ARG A 138 15.18 4.09 3.02
N LEU A 139 14.71 2.89 3.37
CA LEU A 139 13.92 2.05 2.44
C LEU A 139 12.59 2.68 2.05
N ILE A 140 11.95 3.44 2.95
CA ILE A 140 10.66 4.10 2.66
C ILE A 140 10.76 5.00 1.41
N PRO A 141 11.58 6.08 1.37
CA PRO A 141 11.68 6.93 0.18
C PRO A 141 12.15 6.18 -1.07
N ILE A 142 13.09 5.24 -0.93
CA ILE A 142 13.57 4.43 -2.06
C ILE A 142 12.42 3.63 -2.67
N SER A 143 11.63 2.95 -1.84
CA SER A 143 10.50 2.14 -2.29
C SER A 143 9.40 2.97 -2.94
N ILE A 144 9.11 4.17 -2.41
CA ILE A 144 8.18 5.12 -3.02
C ILE A 144 8.68 5.56 -4.40
N MET A 145 9.97 5.87 -4.54
CA MET A 145 10.57 6.31 -5.81
C MET A 145 10.63 5.21 -6.85
N VAL A 146 10.99 3.99 -6.45
CA VAL A 146 10.97 2.82 -7.35
C VAL A 146 9.55 2.54 -7.83
N THR A 147 8.57 2.64 -6.94
CA THR A 147 7.14 2.50 -7.30
C THR A 147 6.71 3.59 -8.25
N GLY A 148 6.98 4.87 -7.93
CA GLY A 148 6.62 6.01 -8.77
C GLY A 148 7.28 6.01 -10.15
N LEU A 149 8.54 5.55 -10.22
CA LEU A 149 9.23 5.33 -11.49
C LEU A 149 8.48 4.27 -12.31
N GLY A 150 8.15 3.13 -11.70
CA GLY A 150 7.31 2.11 -12.33
C GLY A 150 6.00 2.68 -12.87
N LEU A 151 5.23 3.40 -12.04
CA LEU A 151 3.96 4.02 -12.46
C LEU A 151 4.14 4.99 -13.63
N THR A 152 5.20 5.79 -13.63
CA THR A 152 5.48 6.77 -14.68
C THR A 152 5.91 6.12 -15.99
N LEU A 153 6.55 4.94 -15.93
CA LEU A 153 7.01 4.21 -17.12
C LEU A 153 5.90 3.42 -17.83
N ILE A 154 4.78 3.13 -17.17
CA ILE A 154 3.66 2.35 -17.76
C ILE A 154 3.29 2.82 -19.17
N PRO A 155 2.96 4.10 -19.41
CA PRO A 155 2.45 4.55 -20.70
C PRO A 155 3.54 4.75 -21.77
N TYR A 156 4.81 4.45 -21.45
CA TYR A 156 5.92 4.41 -22.40
C TYR A 156 6.17 3.00 -22.94
N THR A 157 5.34 2.03 -22.54
CA THR A 157 5.42 0.65 -23.00
C THR A 157 4.95 0.57 -24.46
N GLN A 158 5.80 0.05 -25.34
CA GLN A 158 5.52 -0.11 -26.76
C GLN A 158 4.77 -1.43 -27.03
N ALA A 159 3.75 -1.38 -27.88
CA ALA A 159 2.94 -2.55 -28.24
C ALA A 159 3.75 -3.75 -28.76
N ASN A 160 4.86 -3.51 -29.48
CA ASN A 160 5.71 -4.58 -30.05
C ASN A 160 6.44 -5.42 -28.98
N MET A 161 6.77 -4.82 -27.83
CA MET A 161 7.45 -5.49 -26.71
C MET A 161 6.62 -5.42 -25.41
N ALA A 162 5.30 -5.31 -25.55
CA ALA A 162 4.39 -4.97 -24.47
C ALA A 162 4.57 -5.87 -23.24
N TRP A 163 4.65 -7.18 -23.43
CA TRP A 163 4.79 -8.13 -22.33
C TRP A 163 6.11 -8.02 -21.56
N ILE A 164 7.23 -7.87 -22.26
CA ILE A 164 8.55 -7.81 -21.62
C ILE A 164 8.70 -6.50 -20.87
N GLN A 165 8.35 -5.39 -21.53
CA GLN A 165 8.42 -4.05 -20.92
C GLN A 165 7.45 -3.95 -19.74
N MET A 166 6.23 -4.46 -19.89
CA MET A 166 5.27 -4.49 -18.80
C MET A 166 5.76 -5.32 -17.62
N LEU A 167 6.38 -6.48 -17.85
CA LEU A 167 6.95 -7.29 -16.78
C LEU A 167 8.02 -6.53 -16.00
N VAL A 168 8.89 -5.78 -16.69
CA VAL A 168 9.93 -4.95 -16.03
C VAL A 168 9.28 -3.85 -15.20
N VAL A 169 8.35 -3.11 -15.78
CA VAL A 169 7.65 -2.01 -15.10
C VAL A 169 6.89 -2.51 -13.87
N VAL A 170 6.14 -3.59 -14.04
CA VAL A 170 5.38 -4.26 -12.97
C VAL A 170 6.30 -4.80 -11.89
N SER A 171 7.47 -5.34 -12.25
CA SER A 171 8.45 -5.82 -11.27
C SER A 171 8.95 -4.68 -10.39
N CYS A 172 9.22 -3.50 -10.95
CA CYS A 172 9.59 -2.32 -10.17
C CYS A 172 8.48 -1.94 -9.18
N ILE A 173 7.22 -1.91 -9.64
CA ILE A 173 6.05 -1.58 -8.82
C ILE A 173 5.87 -2.60 -7.69
N ALA A 174 5.97 -3.89 -8.01
CA ALA A 174 5.82 -4.99 -7.06
C ALA A 174 6.92 -4.99 -5.99
N VAL A 175 8.17 -4.75 -6.39
CA VAL A 175 9.31 -4.64 -5.47
C VAL A 175 9.15 -3.40 -4.58
N GLY A 176 8.80 -2.25 -5.16
CA GLY A 176 8.58 -1.02 -4.41
C GLY A 176 7.47 -1.16 -3.37
N ASN A 177 6.28 -1.61 -3.76
CA ASN A 177 5.17 -1.86 -2.83
C ASN A 177 5.51 -2.97 -1.82
N GLY A 178 6.20 -4.03 -2.25
CA GLY A 178 6.63 -5.14 -1.40
C GLY A 178 7.59 -4.69 -0.28
N ILE A 179 8.44 -3.69 -0.54
CA ILE A 179 9.32 -3.09 0.47
C ILE A 179 8.58 -2.06 1.32
N PHE A 180 7.75 -1.23 0.69
CA PHE A 180 7.07 -0.11 1.36
C PHE A 180 6.17 -0.58 2.49
N GLN A 181 5.30 -1.57 2.24
CA GLN A 181 4.31 -2.06 3.22
C GLN A 181 4.93 -2.48 4.57
N PRO A 182 5.88 -3.43 4.61
CA PRO A 182 6.50 -3.84 5.88
C PRO A 182 7.38 -2.74 6.48
N SER A 183 8.07 -1.94 5.66
CA SER A 183 8.92 -0.84 6.15
C SER A 183 8.08 0.25 6.81
N SER A 184 6.96 0.61 6.19
CA SER A 184 6.04 1.62 6.68
C SER A 184 5.45 1.23 8.02
N SER A 185 4.88 0.01 8.11
CA SER A 185 4.32 -0.52 9.36
C SER A 185 5.37 -0.59 10.47
N THR A 186 6.57 -1.11 10.16
CA THR A 186 7.65 -1.24 11.16
C THR A 186 8.07 0.13 11.69
N TYR A 187 8.30 1.09 10.81
CA TYR A 187 8.73 2.43 11.21
C TYR A 187 7.63 3.17 11.97
N LEU A 188 6.37 3.05 11.56
CA LEU A 188 5.23 3.64 12.27
C LEU A 188 5.08 3.07 13.69
N THR A 189 5.22 1.75 13.87
CA THR A 189 5.18 1.16 15.23
C THR A 189 6.31 1.66 16.12
N ARG A 190 7.50 1.93 15.57
CA ARG A 190 8.63 2.47 16.33
C ARG A 190 8.36 3.89 16.81
N ILE A 191 7.92 4.77 15.90
CA ILE A 191 7.53 6.15 16.28
C ILE A 191 6.45 6.11 17.35
N ALA A 192 5.42 5.27 17.17
CA ALA A 192 4.34 5.15 18.13
C ALA A 192 4.84 4.77 19.52
N ARG A 193 5.79 3.84 19.62
CA ARG A 193 6.40 3.42 20.90
C ARG A 193 7.24 4.52 21.53
N GLU A 194 8.07 5.21 20.74
CA GLU A 194 8.92 6.30 21.22
C GLU A 194 8.10 7.51 21.71
N GLU A 195 7.00 7.83 21.02
CA GLU A 195 6.10 8.93 21.38
C GLU A 195 5.02 8.53 22.40
N GLY A 196 5.00 7.26 22.85
CA GLY A 196 4.09 6.76 23.88
C GLY A 196 2.63 6.61 23.45
N TYR A 197 2.36 6.47 22.15
CA TYR A 197 1.02 6.22 21.61
C TYR A 197 0.64 4.74 21.67
N ASP A 198 -0.67 4.48 21.85
CA ASP A 198 -1.22 3.14 21.68
C ASP A 198 -1.15 2.72 20.20
N LEU A 199 -0.46 1.61 19.96
CA LEU A 199 -0.25 1.02 18.65
C LEU A 199 -1.56 0.75 17.90
N GLY A 200 -2.62 0.33 18.61
CA GLY A 200 -3.92 0.07 18.00
C GLY A 200 -4.57 1.32 17.45
N VAL A 201 -4.44 2.45 18.16
CA VAL A 201 -5.00 3.75 17.72
C VAL A 201 -4.22 4.29 16.53
N VAL A 202 -2.89 4.18 16.55
CA VAL A 202 -2.02 4.61 15.45
C VAL A 202 -2.28 3.80 14.18
N MET A 203 -2.28 2.47 14.29
CA MET A 203 -2.53 1.58 13.16
C MET A 203 -3.95 1.71 12.63
N GLY A 204 -4.94 1.86 13.52
CA GLY A 204 -6.32 2.14 13.15
C GLY A 204 -6.47 3.46 12.37
N ALA A 205 -5.77 4.52 12.80
CA ALA A 205 -5.76 5.79 12.09
C ALA A 205 -5.08 5.69 10.71
N GLN A 206 -3.94 4.99 10.62
CA GLN A 206 -3.26 4.72 9.33
C GLN A 206 -4.18 3.97 8.37
N GLU A 207 -4.79 2.87 8.80
CA GLU A 207 -5.66 2.06 7.94
C GLU A 207 -6.93 2.81 7.56
N SER A 208 -7.49 3.65 8.43
CA SER A 208 -8.65 4.48 8.10
C SER A 208 -8.34 5.47 6.98
N LEU A 209 -7.20 6.17 7.07
CA LEU A 209 -6.78 7.12 6.05
C LEU A 209 -6.39 6.41 4.74
N THR A 210 -5.81 5.22 4.85
CA THR A 210 -5.48 4.37 3.70
C THR A 210 -6.74 3.82 3.02
N ALA A 211 -7.77 3.45 3.78
CA ALA A 211 -9.06 3.04 3.24
C ALA A 211 -9.74 4.19 2.49
N PHE A 212 -9.66 5.42 3.01
CA PHE A 212 -10.08 6.62 2.28
C PHE A 212 -9.35 6.73 0.94
N ALA A 213 -8.02 6.55 0.93
CA ALA A 213 -7.25 6.55 -0.30
C ALA A 213 -7.68 5.47 -1.29
N ARG A 214 -8.01 4.26 -0.83
CA ARG A 214 -8.51 3.16 -1.68
C ARG A 214 -9.89 3.45 -2.30
N ILE A 215 -10.71 4.26 -1.66
CA ILE A 215 -12.02 4.68 -2.19
C ILE A 215 -11.84 5.80 -3.22
N PHE A 216 -11.14 6.87 -2.84
CA PHE A 216 -11.03 8.07 -3.68
C PHE A 216 -9.96 7.99 -4.76
N GLY A 217 -8.95 7.15 -4.60
CA GLY A 217 -7.87 6.96 -5.58
C GLY A 217 -8.40 6.54 -6.95
N PRO A 218 -9.03 5.37 -7.08
CA PRO A 218 -9.68 4.91 -8.32
C PRO A 218 -10.62 5.95 -8.95
N LEU A 219 -11.47 6.58 -8.14
CA LEU A 219 -12.42 7.61 -8.58
C LEU A 219 -11.69 8.81 -9.20
N SER A 220 -10.66 9.32 -8.52
CA SER A 220 -9.85 10.43 -9.04
C SER A 220 -9.08 10.05 -10.31
N GLY A 221 -8.56 8.82 -10.38
CA GLY A 221 -7.85 8.30 -11.53
C GLY A 221 -8.72 8.20 -12.78
N GLY A 222 -9.91 7.62 -12.63
CA GLY A 222 -10.88 7.51 -13.72
C GLY A 222 -11.33 8.87 -14.25
N LEU A 223 -11.60 9.82 -13.35
CA LEU A 223 -11.98 11.19 -13.74
C LEU A 223 -10.86 11.92 -14.50
N VAL A 224 -9.62 11.83 -14.01
CA VAL A 224 -8.47 12.42 -14.70
C VAL A 224 -8.27 11.77 -16.05
N TRP A 225 -8.40 10.44 -16.14
CA TRP A 225 -8.31 9.71 -17.41
C TRP A 225 -9.37 10.17 -18.42
N GLU A 226 -10.64 10.22 -18.03
CA GLU A 226 -11.75 10.64 -18.90
C GLU A 226 -11.56 12.06 -19.45
N LEU A 227 -11.04 12.98 -18.63
CA LEU A 227 -10.78 14.36 -19.06
C LEU A 227 -9.53 14.50 -19.94
N THR A 228 -8.56 13.59 -19.82
CA THR A 228 -7.24 13.73 -20.48
C THR A 228 -7.08 12.87 -21.73
N VAL A 229 -7.79 11.74 -21.82
CA VAL A 229 -7.62 10.75 -22.91
C VAL A 229 -7.94 11.30 -24.31
N GLY A 230 -8.77 12.34 -24.41
CA GLY A 230 -9.10 12.99 -25.69
C GLY A 230 -8.22 14.20 -26.04
N GLY A 231 -7.22 14.51 -25.21
CA GLY A 231 -6.37 15.68 -25.38
C GLY A 231 -5.19 15.49 -26.32
N SER A 232 -4.20 16.36 -26.22
CA SER A 232 -2.96 16.31 -27.00
C SER A 232 -1.76 16.49 -26.09
N TYR A 233 -0.65 15.82 -26.42
CA TYR A 233 0.56 15.80 -25.60
C TYR A 233 0.99 17.22 -25.18
N PRO A 234 1.21 17.51 -23.88
CA PRO A 234 1.37 16.59 -22.76
C PRO A 234 0.09 16.26 -21.95
N PHE A 235 -1.07 16.80 -22.35
CA PHE A 235 -2.37 16.53 -21.74
C PHE A 235 -3.09 15.40 -22.46
N ASP A 236 -2.53 14.21 -22.41
CA ASP A 236 -3.05 12.99 -23.03
C ASP A 236 -3.15 11.86 -21.97
N TYR A 237 -3.31 10.60 -22.37
CA TYR A 237 -3.31 9.45 -21.46
C TYR A 237 -2.06 9.37 -20.55
N HIS A 238 -0.92 9.96 -20.94
CA HIS A 238 0.29 10.09 -20.12
C HIS A 238 0.07 10.88 -18.83
N THR A 239 -0.84 11.87 -18.82
CA THR A 239 -1.04 12.80 -17.70
C THR A 239 -1.46 12.07 -16.43
N SER A 240 -2.33 11.06 -16.54
CA SER A 240 -2.80 10.28 -15.39
C SER A 240 -1.64 9.57 -14.68
N PHE A 241 -0.70 9.03 -15.46
CA PHE A 241 0.49 8.36 -14.93
C PHE A 241 1.54 9.33 -14.39
N HIS A 242 1.74 10.48 -15.06
CA HIS A 242 2.62 11.54 -14.57
C HIS A 242 2.11 12.15 -13.26
N LEU A 243 0.80 12.29 -13.10
CA LEU A 243 0.19 12.74 -11.85
C LEU A 243 0.44 11.73 -10.72
N CYS A 244 0.35 10.43 -11.01
CA CYS A 244 0.72 9.40 -10.03
C CYS A 244 2.21 9.47 -9.66
N GLY A 245 3.10 9.64 -10.65
CA GLY A 245 4.53 9.84 -10.43
C GLY A 245 4.81 11.07 -9.56
N LEU A 246 4.13 12.18 -9.85
CA LEU A 246 4.23 13.42 -9.06
C LEU A 246 3.76 13.20 -7.62
N LEU A 247 2.65 12.49 -7.41
CA LEU A 247 2.17 12.14 -6.06
C LEU A 247 3.21 11.29 -5.30
N MET A 248 3.89 10.37 -5.98
CA MET A 248 4.97 9.57 -5.38
C MET A 248 6.18 10.45 -5.03
N VAL A 249 6.54 11.42 -5.88
CA VAL A 249 7.58 12.42 -5.58
C VAL A 249 7.21 13.27 -4.36
N ILE A 250 5.96 13.74 -4.27
CA ILE A 250 5.46 14.49 -3.12
C ILE A 250 5.51 13.63 -1.85
N SER A 251 5.08 12.37 -1.94
CA SER A 251 5.14 11.41 -0.83
C SER A 251 6.59 11.18 -0.37
N ALA A 252 7.52 10.99 -1.30
CA ALA A 252 8.94 10.85 -0.95
C ALA A 252 9.54 12.15 -0.38
N ALA A 253 9.17 13.32 -0.90
CA ALA A 253 9.60 14.59 -0.31
C ALA A 253 9.09 14.77 1.12
N LEU A 254 7.87 14.30 1.41
CA LEU A 254 7.31 14.32 2.77
C LEU A 254 8.11 13.43 3.73
N THR A 255 8.76 12.36 3.23
CA THR A 255 9.64 11.53 4.07
C THR A 255 10.86 12.28 4.61
N LEU A 256 11.26 13.41 4.00
CA LEU A 256 12.35 14.25 4.49
C LEU A 256 12.02 14.88 5.85
N ARG A 257 10.73 14.97 6.21
CA ARG A 257 10.28 15.43 7.53
C ARG A 257 10.33 14.35 8.60
N LEU A 258 10.66 13.11 8.25
CA LEU A 258 10.66 12.00 9.20
C LEU A 258 11.84 12.10 10.18
N PRO A 259 11.60 11.95 11.49
CA PRO A 259 12.63 12.05 12.51
C PRO A 259 13.72 10.98 12.33
N HIS A 260 14.94 11.31 12.73
CA HIS A 260 16.01 10.32 12.83
C HIS A 260 15.80 9.54 14.14
N LEU A 261 15.13 8.40 14.04
CA LEU A 261 15.10 7.45 15.15
C LEU A 261 16.50 6.85 15.26
N ALA A 262 17.02 6.71 16.48
CA ALA A 262 18.27 5.99 16.69
C ALA A 262 18.13 4.59 16.07
N GLU A 263 19.06 4.21 15.19
CA GLU A 263 19.16 2.82 14.74
C GLU A 263 19.52 2.00 15.98
N ILE A 264 18.53 1.45 16.67
CA ILE A 264 18.79 0.36 17.61
C ILE A 264 19.40 -0.72 16.73
N GLU A 265 20.68 -1.00 16.94
CA GLU A 265 21.38 -2.13 16.34
C GLU A 265 20.48 -3.35 16.50
N GLU A 266 19.85 -3.81 15.41
CA GLU A 266 19.15 -5.09 15.33
C GLU A 266 20.16 -6.27 15.41
N GLN A 267 21.21 -6.13 16.22
CA GLN A 267 22.18 -7.17 16.51
C GLN A 267 21.68 -8.14 17.59
N GLU A 268 20.69 -7.77 18.41
CA GLU A 268 20.20 -8.65 19.49
C GLU A 268 19.13 -9.68 19.10
N LEU A 269 18.58 -9.64 17.87
CA LEU A 269 17.56 -10.60 17.41
C LEU A 269 18.11 -11.73 16.53
N ALA A 270 19.44 -11.81 16.38
CA ALA A 270 20.14 -12.82 15.60
C ALA A 270 21.15 -13.65 16.42
N THR A 271 20.97 -13.71 17.74
CA THR A 271 21.66 -14.67 18.62
C THR A 271 20.72 -15.76 19.10
#